data_AF-B4F8H1-F1
#
_entry.id   AF-B4F8H1-F1
#
_cell.length_a   1.000
_cell.length_b   1.000
_cell.length_c   1.000
_cell.angle_alpha   90.00
_cell.angle_beta   90.00
_cell.angle_gamma   90.00
#
_symmetry.space_group_name_H-M   'P 1'
#
loop_
_entity.id
_entity.type
_entity.pdbx_description
1 polymer ?
#
loop_
_entity_poly.entity_id
_entity_poly.type
_entity_poly.pdbx_seq_one_letter_code
_entity_poly.pdbx_strand_id
1 'polypeptide(L)'
;MEALYLLASLAATLVTSAFHSLLLLLRLLLRYPRRAAPTDDGPAAAARLYEGRVRHARRRPAAHTFEYPARYALVDLDRLPLPGHLSADDARRVASTSGPVHLLTVPESVGYEQNPLSIYYCYDSAGQGQDGELRTCIAEVTNTPWAERVMFTFQPGSDLIAKPLHVSPFMDMLSNWSIRADAPGDRLYVVISVQHPTLGDYFTAVLDAKLVGQTSNSLRLATFFWLMPHKVAAWIYWEALKLWLKNVKFLDHPRYLNPRYRDEALERDLELRTSCCHLQRQERNDRRSRTAEKTAEITDHVDGKGDADIAKRWCVWRDAGWPWS
;
A
#
# COMPACT_ATOMS: atom_id res chain seq x y z
N MET A 1 1.50 13.26 30.54
CA MET A 1 2.47 12.18 30.24
C MET A 1 2.70 12.05 28.74
N GLU A 2 1.64 11.98 27.92
CA GLU A 2 1.77 11.79 26.46
C GLU A 2 2.53 12.92 25.73
N ALA A 3 2.29 14.19 26.06
CA ALA A 3 2.99 15.30 25.40
C ALA A 3 4.50 15.31 25.68
N LEU A 4 4.92 15.04 26.93
CA LEU A 4 6.33 14.94 27.28
C LEU A 4 6.99 13.75 26.61
N TYR A 5 6.31 12.60 26.57
CA TYR A 5 6.78 11.42 25.86
C TYR A 5 6.94 11.71 24.37
N LEU A 6 5.95 12.32 23.73
CA LEU A 6 6.01 12.73 22.32
C LEU A 6 7.17 13.68 22.04
N LEU A 7 7.37 14.71 22.87
CA LEU A 7 8.49 15.65 22.73
C LEU A 7 9.84 14.94 22.90
N ALA A 8 9.95 14.03 23.86
CA ALA A 8 11.16 13.23 24.07
C ALA A 8 11.43 12.29 22.89
N SER A 9 10.40 11.63 22.36
CA SER A 9 10.48 10.79 21.16
C SER A 9 10.92 11.59 19.94
N LEU A 10 10.33 12.76 19.69
CA LEU A 10 10.74 13.65 18.60
C LEU A 10 12.21 14.09 18.75
N ALA A 11 12.62 14.47 19.96
CA ALA A 11 14.00 14.85 20.23
C ALA A 11 14.96 13.66 20.01
N ALA A 12 14.60 12.45 20.47
CA ALA A 12 15.37 11.24 20.25
C ALA A 12 15.50 10.90 18.77
N THR A 13 14.40 10.94 18.00
CA THR A 13 14.41 10.75 16.55
C THR A 13 15.32 11.76 15.86
N LEU A 14 15.25 13.05 16.23
CA LEU A 14 16.11 14.10 15.65
C LEU A 14 17.60 13.84 15.92
N VAL A 15 17.96 13.49 17.15
CA VAL A 15 19.36 13.18 17.52
C VAL A 15 19.85 11.94 16.78
N THR A 16 19.06 10.86 16.78
CA THR A 16 19.37 9.61 16.08
C THR A 16 19.54 9.85 14.58
N SER A 17 18.64 10.60 13.96
CA SER A 17 18.71 10.89 12.52
C SER A 17 19.84 11.83 12.16
N ALA A 18 20.19 12.80 13.01
CA ALA A 18 21.38 13.62 12.82
C ALA A 18 22.66 12.78 12.87
N PHE A 19 22.78 11.89 13.86
CA PHE A 19 23.93 10.98 13.99
C PHE A 19 24.06 10.03 12.78
N HIS A 20 22.97 9.38 12.38
CA HIS A 20 22.99 8.47 11.23
C HIS A 20 23.21 9.21 9.90
N SER A 21 22.73 10.45 9.77
CA SER A 21 23.03 11.30 8.62
C SER A 21 24.51 11.64 8.54
N LEU A 22 25.14 11.98 9.67
CA LEU A 22 26.59 12.21 9.73
C LEU A 22 27.37 10.96 9.37
N LEU A 23 26.98 9.79 9.87
CA LEU A 23 27.59 8.51 9.51
C LEU A 23 27.45 8.20 8.01
N LEU A 24 26.27 8.47 7.43
CA LEU A 24 26.04 8.31 6.00
C LEU A 24 26.96 9.23 5.18
N LEU A 25 27.10 10.49 5.59
CA LEU A 25 28.01 11.44 4.98
C LEU A 25 29.46 10.97 5.06
N LEU A 26 29.92 10.51 6.24
CA LEU A 26 31.26 9.97 6.42
C LEU A 26 31.52 8.76 5.50
N ARG A 27 30.54 7.85 5.37
CA ARG A 27 30.64 6.71 4.44
C ARG A 27 30.76 7.13 2.98
N LEU A 28 30.10 8.22 2.58
CA LEU A 28 30.25 8.77 1.23
C LEU A 28 31.65 9.36 1.00
N LEU A 29 32.16 10.12 1.97
CA LEU A 29 33.48 10.75 1.89
C LEU A 29 34.61 9.72 1.88
N LEU A 30 34.51 8.67 2.71
CA LEU A 30 35.50 7.58 2.78
C LEU A 30 35.52 6.70 1.53
N ARG A 31 34.52 6.80 0.64
CA ARG A 31 34.44 6.01 -0.60
C ARG A 31 35.30 6.60 -1.73
N TYR A 32 35.82 7.81 -1.56
CA TYR A 32 36.63 8.49 -2.58
C TYR A 32 38.13 8.11 -2.47
N PRO A 33 38.85 7.79 -3.59
CA PRO A 33 38.40 7.49 -4.94
C PRO A 33 38.60 5.98 -5.23
N ARG A 34 37.68 5.11 -4.79
CA ARG A 34 37.53 3.82 -5.49
C ARG A 34 36.61 4.05 -6.68
N ARG A 35 37.15 3.83 -7.89
CA ARG A 35 36.51 3.85 -9.22
C ARG A 35 35.00 3.98 -9.14
N ALA A 36 34.45 5.04 -9.76
CA ALA A 36 33.01 5.25 -9.91
C ALA A 36 32.35 3.92 -10.29
N ALA A 37 31.66 3.30 -9.32
CA ALA A 37 30.82 2.16 -9.62
C ALA A 37 29.76 2.68 -10.61
N PRO A 38 29.33 1.86 -11.59
CA PRO A 38 28.28 2.26 -12.51
C PRO A 38 27.09 2.81 -11.70
N THR A 39 26.48 3.88 -12.19
CA THR A 39 25.28 4.48 -11.61
C THR A 39 24.04 3.61 -11.83
N ASP A 40 24.21 2.36 -12.25
CA ASP A 40 23.14 1.41 -12.48
C ASP A 40 23.73 0.01 -12.38
N ASP A 41 23.23 -0.80 -11.46
CA ASP A 41 23.64 -2.21 -11.35
C ASP A 41 22.97 -3.07 -12.44
N GLY A 42 22.15 -2.44 -13.30
CA GLY A 42 21.49 -3.05 -14.44
C GLY A 42 20.31 -3.95 -14.03
N PRO A 43 19.81 -4.80 -14.95
CA PRO A 43 18.60 -5.60 -14.74
C PRO A 43 18.73 -6.65 -13.64
N ALA A 44 19.95 -6.91 -13.15
CA ALA A 44 20.21 -7.83 -12.04
C ALA A 44 20.18 -7.14 -10.66
N ALA A 45 19.91 -5.84 -10.60
CA ALA A 45 19.83 -5.09 -9.35
C ALA A 45 18.73 -5.63 -8.42
N ALA A 46 19.00 -5.61 -7.11
CA ALA A 46 18.03 -6.04 -6.10
C ALA A 46 16.91 -5.02 -5.85
N ALA A 47 17.11 -3.74 -6.22
CA ALA A 47 16.10 -2.70 -6.08
C ALA A 47 16.02 -1.79 -7.31
N ARG A 48 14.79 -1.50 -7.74
CA ARG A 48 14.46 -0.43 -8.70
C ARG A 48 14.04 0.82 -7.93
N LEU A 49 14.56 1.98 -8.32
CA LEU A 49 14.32 3.26 -7.65
C LEU A 49 13.34 4.10 -8.44
N TYR A 50 12.26 4.52 -7.81
CA TYR A 50 11.25 5.39 -8.40
C TYR A 50 11.24 6.76 -7.73
N GLU A 51 11.10 7.80 -8.55
CA GLU A 51 10.89 9.18 -8.08
C GLU A 51 9.64 9.75 -8.75
N GLY A 52 8.79 10.39 -7.96
CA GLY A 52 7.49 10.85 -8.42
C GLY A 52 6.78 11.73 -7.41
N ARG A 53 5.45 11.72 -7.47
CA ARG A 53 4.60 12.56 -6.63
C ARG A 53 3.38 11.78 -6.14
N VAL A 54 2.96 12.08 -4.92
CA VAL A 54 1.70 11.60 -4.36
C VAL A 54 0.72 12.77 -4.34
N ARG A 55 -0.44 12.59 -4.98
CA ARG A 55 -1.53 13.56 -5.06
C ARG A 55 -2.72 13.07 -4.26
N HIS A 56 -3.19 13.89 -3.33
CA HIS A 56 -4.41 13.64 -2.57
C HIS A 56 -5.46 14.68 -2.95
N ALA A 57 -6.68 14.23 -3.22
CA ALA A 57 -7.81 15.10 -3.54
C ALA A 57 -9.03 14.70 -2.71
N ARG A 58 -9.34 15.50 -1.69
CA ARG A 58 -10.58 15.45 -0.91
C ARG A 58 -11.61 16.41 -1.52
N ARG A 59 -12.80 15.89 -1.80
CA ARG A 59 -13.94 16.62 -2.38
C ARG A 59 -15.02 16.99 -1.36
N ARG A 60 -15.27 16.15 -0.34
CA ARG A 60 -16.31 16.36 0.69
C ARG A 60 -15.85 15.98 2.11
N PRO A 61 -16.47 16.52 3.18
CA PRO A 61 -17.39 17.67 3.16
C PRO A 61 -16.64 18.99 2.90
N ALA A 62 -15.35 19.07 3.23
CA ALA A 62 -14.49 20.20 2.90
C ALA A 62 -13.48 19.81 1.80
N ALA A 63 -13.38 20.65 0.75
CA ALA A 63 -12.43 20.44 -0.32
C ALA A 63 -10.99 20.68 0.16
N HIS A 64 -10.10 19.75 -0.17
CA HIS A 64 -8.69 19.87 0.12
C HIS A 64 -7.87 19.00 -0.82
N THR A 65 -7.03 19.63 -1.64
CA THR A 65 -6.11 18.94 -2.54
C THR A 65 -4.68 19.37 -2.22
N PHE A 66 -3.75 18.44 -2.27
CA PHE A 66 -2.33 18.69 -2.11
C PHE A 66 -1.51 17.62 -2.82
N GLU A 67 -0.23 17.93 -3.02
CA GLU A 67 0.71 17.06 -3.70
C GLU A 67 2.12 17.24 -3.13
N TYR A 68 2.85 16.14 -2.96
CA TYR A 68 4.22 16.16 -2.44
C TYR A 68 5.12 15.18 -3.21
N PRO A 69 6.44 15.47 -3.30
CA PRO A 69 7.38 14.55 -3.91
C PRO A 69 7.50 13.28 -3.08
N ALA A 70 7.65 12.14 -3.74
CA ALA A 70 7.84 10.84 -3.11
C ALA A 70 8.91 10.04 -3.86
N ARG A 71 9.60 9.19 -3.11
CA ARG A 71 10.54 8.19 -3.62
C ARG A 71 10.10 6.84 -3.11
N TYR A 72 10.18 5.83 -3.95
CA TYR A 72 9.85 4.45 -3.61
C TYR A 72 10.91 3.49 -4.13
N ALA A 73 11.19 2.45 -3.36
CA ALA A 73 12.01 1.32 -3.79
C ALA A 73 11.07 0.19 -4.16
N LEU A 74 11.31 -0.44 -5.29
CA LEU A 74 10.71 -1.71 -5.64
C LEU A 74 11.80 -2.77 -5.52
N VAL A 75 11.72 -3.55 -4.45
CA VAL A 75 12.77 -4.48 -4.01
C VAL A 75 12.39 -5.90 -4.34
N ASP A 76 13.29 -6.63 -5.01
CA ASP A 76 13.19 -8.08 -5.17
C ASP A 76 13.48 -8.74 -3.81
N LEU A 77 12.45 -9.28 -3.17
CA LEU A 77 12.55 -9.85 -1.83
C LEU A 77 13.37 -11.14 -1.78
N ASP A 78 13.57 -11.84 -2.90
CA ASP A 78 14.45 -13.02 -2.95
C ASP A 78 15.91 -12.61 -2.90
N ARG A 79 16.24 -11.43 -3.45
CA ARG A 79 17.61 -10.90 -3.49
C ARG A 79 17.95 -10.03 -2.27
N LEU A 80 16.98 -9.27 -1.79
CA LEU A 80 17.14 -8.34 -0.69
C LEU A 80 15.94 -8.43 0.25
N PRO A 81 15.94 -9.39 1.19
CA PRO A 81 14.93 -9.43 2.23
C PRO A 81 15.02 -8.17 3.11
N LEU A 82 13.87 -7.55 3.37
CA LEU A 82 13.78 -6.36 4.22
C LEU A 82 13.17 -6.72 5.59
N PRO A 83 13.84 -6.41 6.71
CA PRO A 83 13.28 -6.57 8.05
C PRO A 83 11.94 -5.82 8.22
N GLY A 84 11.05 -6.34 9.06
CA GLY A 84 9.74 -5.73 9.35
C GLY A 84 8.65 -5.99 8.29
N HIS A 85 9.03 -6.54 7.14
CA HIS A 85 8.14 -6.92 6.04
C HIS A 85 7.98 -8.44 5.95
N LEU A 86 6.98 -8.91 5.17
CA LEU A 86 6.86 -10.33 4.81
C LEU A 86 8.10 -10.79 4.03
N SER A 87 8.53 -12.03 4.29
CA SER A 87 9.49 -12.70 3.41
C SER A 87 8.88 -12.99 2.03
N ALA A 88 9.71 -13.23 1.02
CA ALA A 88 9.26 -13.61 -0.31
C ALA A 88 8.36 -14.88 -0.25
N ASP A 89 8.76 -15.88 0.53
CA ASP A 89 8.01 -17.13 0.68
C ASP A 89 6.67 -16.94 1.41
N ASP A 90 6.63 -16.09 2.44
CA ASP A 90 5.36 -15.78 3.12
C ASP A 90 4.41 -15.06 2.17
N ALA A 91 4.93 -14.10 1.39
CA ALA A 91 4.14 -13.38 0.40
C ALA A 91 3.61 -14.32 -0.70
N ARG A 92 4.43 -15.27 -1.20
CA ARG A 92 3.99 -16.31 -2.15
C ARG A 92 2.88 -17.18 -1.59
N ARG A 93 3.01 -17.64 -0.34
CA ARG A 93 1.98 -18.48 0.30
C ARG A 93 0.67 -17.72 0.47
N VAL A 94 0.73 -16.46 0.91
CA VAL A 94 -0.45 -15.61 1.07
C VAL A 94 -1.11 -15.31 -0.28
N ALA A 95 -0.32 -14.99 -1.31
CA ALA A 95 -0.80 -14.64 -2.63
C ALA A 95 -1.18 -15.86 -3.50
N SER A 96 -0.83 -17.08 -3.07
CA SER A 96 -0.94 -18.31 -3.86
C SER A 96 -0.26 -18.22 -5.23
N THR A 97 0.97 -17.70 -5.24
CA THR A 97 1.78 -17.46 -6.44
C THR A 97 3.11 -18.21 -6.40
N SER A 98 3.71 -18.48 -7.57
CA SER A 98 4.96 -19.26 -7.69
C SER A 98 6.20 -18.45 -8.09
N GLY A 99 6.03 -17.23 -8.59
CA GLY A 99 7.10 -16.43 -9.21
C GLY A 99 7.78 -15.45 -8.25
N PRO A 100 8.47 -14.42 -8.78
CA PRO A 100 9.14 -13.41 -7.97
C PRO A 100 8.16 -12.58 -7.14
N VAL A 101 8.66 -11.97 -6.07
CA VAL A 101 7.90 -11.03 -5.23
C VAL A 101 8.65 -9.71 -5.14
N HIS A 102 8.03 -8.66 -5.67
CA HIS A 102 8.57 -7.30 -5.60
C HIS A 102 7.85 -6.47 -4.54
N LEU A 103 8.58 -5.96 -3.54
CA LEU A 103 8.05 -5.08 -2.51
C LEU A 103 8.28 -3.61 -2.90
N LEU A 104 7.19 -2.89 -3.14
CA LEU A 104 7.17 -1.45 -3.24
C LEU A 104 7.03 -0.83 -1.85
N THR A 105 8.04 -0.09 -1.41
CA THR A 105 8.09 0.48 -0.06
C THR A 105 8.93 1.76 -0.02
N VAL A 106 8.79 2.53 1.06
CA VAL A 106 9.77 3.55 1.45
C VAL A 106 10.62 2.94 2.57
N PRO A 107 11.89 2.56 2.31
CA PRO A 107 12.74 1.99 3.33
C PRO A 107 12.99 2.96 4.49
N GLU A 108 13.34 2.41 5.65
CA GLU A 108 13.88 3.18 6.76
C GLU A 108 15.06 4.05 6.30
N SER A 109 15.12 5.28 6.79
CA SER A 109 16.21 6.20 6.50
C SER A 109 16.70 6.87 7.77
N VAL A 110 18.01 6.81 7.99
CA VAL A 110 18.70 7.47 9.11
C VAL A 110 18.00 7.24 10.46
N GLY A 111 17.66 5.98 10.76
CA GLY A 111 17.07 5.59 12.04
C GLY A 111 15.59 5.92 12.17
N TYR A 112 14.87 6.14 11.07
CA TYR A 112 13.46 6.53 11.09
C TYR A 112 12.66 5.88 9.97
N GLU A 113 11.49 5.35 10.33
CA GLU A 113 10.52 4.74 9.41
C GLU A 113 9.20 5.51 9.47
N GLN A 114 8.68 5.87 8.30
CA GLN A 114 7.33 6.38 8.12
C GLN A 114 6.91 6.04 6.70
N ASN A 115 6.23 4.90 6.57
CA ASN A 115 5.74 4.40 5.30
C ASN A 115 4.26 4.00 5.41
N PRO A 116 3.32 4.86 4.98
CA PRO A 116 1.88 4.58 5.11
C PRO A 116 1.38 3.40 4.27
N LEU A 117 2.06 3.08 3.16
CA LEU A 117 1.63 2.06 2.20
C LEU A 117 2.84 1.34 1.59
N SER A 118 2.88 0.03 1.76
CA SER A 118 3.71 -0.88 0.98
C SER A 118 2.83 -1.78 0.10
N ILE A 119 3.33 -2.18 -1.06
CA ILE A 119 2.64 -3.13 -1.96
C ILE A 119 3.59 -4.24 -2.35
N TYR A 120 3.19 -5.49 -2.07
CA TYR A 120 3.86 -6.68 -2.58
C TYR A 120 3.22 -7.05 -3.91
N TYR A 121 3.99 -7.02 -4.99
CA TYR A 121 3.60 -7.50 -6.31
C TYR A 121 4.03 -8.96 -6.43
N CYS A 122 3.06 -9.87 -6.45
CA CYS A 122 3.30 -11.30 -6.48
C CYS A 122 3.00 -11.86 -7.87
N TYR A 123 4.02 -12.43 -8.50
CA TYR A 123 3.97 -12.90 -9.89
C TYR A 123 3.85 -14.42 -9.97
N ASP A 124 3.34 -14.92 -11.09
CA ASP A 124 3.40 -16.34 -11.42
C ASP A 124 4.52 -16.63 -12.42
N SER A 125 5.26 -17.72 -12.22
CA SER A 125 6.40 -18.11 -13.07
C SER A 125 6.00 -18.46 -14.51
N ALA A 126 4.71 -18.71 -14.76
CA ALA A 126 4.18 -19.14 -16.05
C ALA A 126 4.02 -18.01 -17.10
N GLY A 127 4.26 -16.74 -16.73
CA GLY A 127 3.97 -15.59 -17.59
C GLY A 127 5.06 -15.24 -18.62
N GLN A 128 4.69 -14.46 -19.65
CA GLN A 128 5.63 -13.85 -20.59
C GLN A 128 6.24 -12.57 -19.98
N GLY A 129 7.57 -12.51 -19.87
CA GLY A 129 8.31 -11.33 -19.38
C GLY A 129 9.41 -11.70 -18.40
N GLN A 130 10.24 -10.71 -18.01
CA GLN A 130 11.34 -10.92 -17.06
C GLN A 130 10.86 -11.33 -15.66
N ASP A 131 9.70 -10.80 -15.24
CA ASP A 131 9.12 -11.02 -13.90
C ASP A 131 7.95 -12.01 -13.90
N GLY A 132 7.47 -12.47 -15.07
CA GLY A 132 6.25 -13.28 -15.21
C GLY A 132 4.95 -12.46 -15.24
N GLU A 133 3.81 -13.10 -14.96
CA GLU A 133 2.49 -12.46 -14.97
C GLU A 133 2.12 -12.00 -13.56
N LEU A 134 1.78 -10.71 -13.40
CA LEU A 134 1.31 -10.18 -12.11
C LEU A 134 -0.08 -10.74 -11.80
N ARG A 135 -0.16 -11.58 -10.76
CA ARG A 135 -1.39 -12.31 -10.42
C ARG A 135 -2.14 -11.70 -9.25
N THR A 136 -1.44 -11.38 -8.18
CA THR A 136 -2.04 -10.89 -6.92
C THR A 136 -1.13 -9.83 -6.32
N CYS A 137 -1.71 -8.84 -5.67
CA CYS A 137 -0.98 -7.90 -4.83
C CYS A 137 -1.35 -8.08 -3.36
N ILE A 138 -0.43 -7.71 -2.45
CA ILE A 138 -0.71 -7.56 -1.02
C ILE A 138 -0.46 -6.10 -0.67
N ALA A 139 -1.46 -5.42 -0.11
CA ALA A 139 -1.26 -4.08 0.45
C ALA A 139 -0.93 -4.21 1.93
N GLU A 140 0.09 -3.50 2.38
CA GLU A 140 0.41 -3.29 3.79
C GLU A 140 0.21 -1.82 4.11
N VAL A 141 -0.78 -1.52 4.94
CA VAL A 141 -1.17 -0.16 5.29
C VAL A 141 -0.86 0.08 6.75
N THR A 142 -0.11 1.12 7.05
CA THR A 142 0.25 1.52 8.42
C THR A 142 -0.43 2.85 8.74
N ASN A 143 -1.18 2.92 9.84
CA ASN A 143 -1.76 4.19 10.31
C ASN A 143 -0.83 4.92 11.27
N THR A 144 -0.97 6.24 11.29
CA THR A 144 -0.28 7.13 12.23
C THR A 144 -1.31 8.10 12.82
N PRO A 145 -1.28 8.40 14.13
CA PRO A 145 -0.26 8.00 15.11
C PRO A 145 -0.59 6.71 15.88
N TRP A 146 -1.61 5.93 15.49
CA TRP A 146 -2.13 4.81 16.29
C TRP A 146 -1.33 3.51 16.27
N ALA A 147 -0.24 3.47 15.48
CA ALA A 147 0.70 2.36 15.45
C ALA A 147 0.02 1.00 15.16
N GLU A 148 -0.92 0.98 14.21
CA GLU A 148 -1.51 -0.23 13.69
C GLU A 148 -1.13 -0.44 12.22
N ARG A 149 -1.04 -1.70 11.84
CA ARG A 149 -0.78 -2.15 10.49
C ARG A 149 -1.82 -3.17 10.09
N VAL A 150 -2.30 -3.08 8.85
CA VAL A 150 -3.14 -4.12 8.24
C VAL A 150 -2.51 -4.57 6.93
N MET A 151 -2.53 -5.87 6.68
CA MET A 151 -2.13 -6.45 5.41
C MET A 151 -3.32 -7.16 4.79
N PHE A 152 -3.56 -6.99 3.50
CA PHE A 152 -4.62 -7.70 2.79
C PHE A 152 -4.28 -7.95 1.33
N THR A 153 -4.77 -9.06 0.77
CA THR A 153 -4.62 -9.35 -0.67
C THR A 153 -5.59 -8.51 -1.49
N PHE A 154 -5.22 -8.16 -2.72
CA PHE A 154 -6.10 -7.52 -3.70
C PHE A 154 -5.71 -7.86 -5.14
N GLN A 155 -6.68 -7.81 -6.04
CA GLN A 155 -6.46 -8.04 -7.48
C GLN A 155 -5.75 -6.84 -8.12
N PRO A 156 -4.70 -7.07 -8.95
CA PRO A 156 -4.07 -6.00 -9.70
C PRO A 156 -5.07 -5.32 -10.65
N GLY A 157 -4.79 -4.07 -11.05
CA GLY A 157 -5.63 -3.31 -11.98
C GLY A 157 -6.89 -2.67 -11.36
N SER A 158 -7.66 -3.37 -10.54
CA SER A 158 -8.71 -2.79 -9.69
C SER A 158 -9.32 -3.85 -8.75
N ASP A 159 -9.46 -3.51 -7.47
CA ASP A 159 -10.20 -4.30 -6.49
C ASP A 159 -10.98 -3.38 -5.54
N LEU A 160 -12.13 -3.84 -5.06
CA LEU A 160 -12.98 -3.13 -4.11
C LEU A 160 -12.95 -3.84 -2.76
N ILE A 161 -12.62 -3.09 -1.71
CA ILE A 161 -12.54 -3.60 -0.34
C ILE A 161 -13.27 -2.68 0.63
N ALA A 162 -13.78 -3.24 1.72
CA ALA A 162 -14.21 -2.43 2.85
C ALA A 162 -12.97 -1.80 3.52
N LYS A 163 -13.02 -0.51 3.88
CA LYS A 163 -11.91 0.17 4.56
C LYS A 163 -11.49 -0.64 5.81
N PRO A 164 -10.26 -1.18 5.84
CA PRO A 164 -9.83 -2.11 6.89
C PRO A 164 -9.13 -1.43 8.06
N LEU A 165 -8.70 -0.17 7.91
CA LEU A 165 -7.94 0.55 8.92
C LEU A 165 -8.32 2.02 9.00
N HIS A 166 -8.34 2.57 10.22
CA HIS A 166 -8.55 4.00 10.45
C HIS A 166 -7.24 4.76 10.21
N VAL A 167 -7.09 5.29 8.99
CA VAL A 167 -5.84 5.95 8.53
C VAL A 167 -5.85 7.47 8.67
N SER A 168 -6.97 8.09 9.03
CA SER A 168 -7.10 9.53 9.16
C SER A 168 -8.19 9.87 10.16
N PRO A 169 -7.96 10.82 11.08
CA PRO A 169 -8.98 11.26 12.04
C PRO A 169 -10.12 12.05 11.38
N PHE A 170 -10.06 12.29 10.06
CA PHE A 170 -11.09 13.00 9.30
C PHE A 170 -11.87 12.06 8.35
N MET A 171 -11.74 10.74 8.54
CA MET A 171 -12.36 9.71 7.71
C MET A 171 -12.80 8.51 8.57
N ASP A 172 -14.11 8.30 8.71
CA ASP A 172 -14.67 7.14 9.41
C ASP A 172 -14.34 5.80 8.72
N MET A 173 -14.79 4.70 9.32
CA MET A 173 -14.57 3.33 8.83
C MET A 173 -15.57 2.86 7.77
N LEU A 174 -16.62 3.64 7.48
CA LEU A 174 -17.75 3.19 6.66
C LEU A 174 -17.45 3.14 5.15
N SER A 175 -16.34 3.75 4.75
CA SER A 175 -15.97 3.85 3.35
C SER A 175 -15.50 2.51 2.75
N ASN A 176 -15.63 2.39 1.43
CA ASN A 176 -14.99 1.36 0.62
C ASN A 176 -13.81 1.96 -0.12
N TRP A 177 -12.76 1.17 -0.33
CA TRP A 177 -11.58 1.54 -1.09
C TRP A 177 -11.56 0.76 -2.40
N SER A 178 -11.54 1.48 -3.52
CA SER A 178 -11.15 0.95 -4.80
C SER A 178 -9.64 1.16 -4.95
N ILE A 179 -8.88 0.07 -4.86
CA ILE A 179 -7.42 0.07 -5.00
C ILE A 179 -7.05 -0.46 -6.38
N ARG A 180 -6.16 0.26 -7.06
CA ARG A 180 -5.57 -0.13 -8.33
C ARG A 180 -4.06 -0.02 -8.21
N ALA A 181 -3.38 -1.13 -8.49
CA ALA A 181 -1.95 -1.17 -8.71
C ALA A 181 -1.69 -1.93 -10.01
N ASP A 182 -1.10 -1.25 -10.98
CA ASP A 182 -0.66 -1.86 -12.24
C ASP A 182 0.75 -2.44 -12.07
N ALA A 183 1.15 -3.37 -12.95
CA ALA A 183 2.49 -3.94 -12.91
C ALA A 183 3.55 -2.85 -13.09
N PRO A 184 4.53 -2.71 -12.18
CA PRO A 184 5.52 -1.65 -12.22
C PRO A 184 6.55 -1.89 -13.34
N GLY A 185 6.59 -0.95 -14.30
CA GLY A 185 7.60 -0.88 -15.37
C GLY A 185 8.43 0.40 -15.26
N ASP A 186 8.63 1.12 -16.36
CA ASP A 186 9.29 2.45 -16.32
C ASP A 186 8.45 3.50 -15.57
N ARG A 187 7.14 3.24 -15.45
CA ARG A 187 6.21 4.03 -14.65
C ARG A 187 5.58 3.16 -13.58
N LEU A 188 5.46 3.75 -12.41
CA LEU A 188 4.75 3.20 -11.26
C LEU A 188 3.50 4.04 -11.03
N TYR A 189 2.35 3.39 -11.04
CA TYR A 189 1.06 4.05 -10.88
C TYR A 189 0.17 3.27 -9.91
N VAL A 190 -0.24 3.93 -8.83
CA VAL A 190 -1.14 3.37 -7.81
C VAL A 190 -2.23 4.37 -7.51
N VAL A 191 -3.48 3.91 -7.48
CA VAL A 191 -4.64 4.75 -7.18
C VAL A 191 -5.47 4.11 -6.07
N ILE A 192 -5.86 4.91 -5.09
CA ILE A 192 -6.84 4.54 -4.08
C ILE A 192 -7.96 5.56 -4.15
N SER A 193 -9.14 5.13 -4.62
CA SER A 193 -10.37 5.91 -4.62
C SER A 193 -11.25 5.47 -3.47
N VAL A 194 -11.80 6.44 -2.73
CA VAL A 194 -12.56 6.18 -1.51
C VAL A 194 -14.00 6.63 -1.71
N GLN A 195 -14.91 5.66 -1.54
CA GLN A 195 -16.35 5.85 -1.68
C GLN A 195 -17.00 5.73 -0.30
N HIS A 196 -17.84 6.69 0.08
CA HIS A 196 -18.59 6.66 1.32
C HIS A 196 -20.10 6.54 1.02
N PRO A 197 -20.87 5.76 1.79
CA PRO A 197 -22.31 5.57 1.56
C PRO A 197 -23.11 6.87 1.38
N THR A 198 -22.77 7.92 2.13
CA THR A 198 -23.49 9.22 2.07
C THR A 198 -22.74 10.33 1.33
N LEU A 199 -21.41 10.23 1.15
CA LEU A 199 -20.62 11.29 0.49
C LEU A 199 -20.27 10.95 -0.97
N GLY A 200 -20.52 9.71 -1.39
CA GLY A 200 -20.07 9.16 -2.67
C GLY A 200 -18.54 9.12 -2.75
N ASP A 201 -18.01 9.30 -3.95
CA ASP A 201 -16.56 9.42 -4.19
C ASP A 201 -16.03 10.72 -3.60
N TYR A 202 -15.54 10.69 -2.37
CA TYR A 202 -15.15 11.92 -1.66
C TYR A 202 -13.64 12.10 -1.52
N PHE A 203 -12.84 11.07 -1.74
CA PHE A 203 -11.38 11.16 -1.61
C PHE A 203 -10.68 10.27 -2.64
N THR A 204 -9.53 10.73 -3.15
CA THR A 204 -8.67 9.99 -4.05
C THR A 204 -7.21 10.25 -3.70
N ALA A 205 -6.39 9.20 -3.64
CA ALA A 205 -4.94 9.26 -3.55
C ALA A 205 -4.31 8.61 -4.79
N VAL A 206 -3.31 9.26 -5.38
CA VAL A 206 -2.59 8.80 -6.57
C VAL A 206 -1.10 8.90 -6.34
N LEU A 207 -0.38 7.79 -6.50
CA LEU A 207 1.07 7.77 -6.67
C LEU A 207 1.37 7.65 -8.16
N ASP A 208 2.13 8.61 -8.68
CA ASP A 208 2.67 8.57 -10.04
C ASP A 208 4.18 8.83 -9.98
N ALA A 209 4.98 7.83 -10.36
CA ALA A 209 6.42 7.89 -10.29
C ALA A 209 7.09 7.24 -11.50
N LYS A 210 8.29 7.70 -11.82
CA LYS A 210 9.12 7.16 -12.90
C LYS A 210 10.31 6.39 -12.34
N LEU A 211 10.73 5.36 -13.04
CA LEU A 211 11.99 4.67 -12.79
C LEU A 211 13.16 5.64 -13.02
N VAL A 212 14.07 5.76 -12.05
CA VAL A 212 15.23 6.65 -12.11
C VAL A 212 16.57 5.92 -11.95
N GLY A 213 16.54 4.61 -11.71
CA GLY A 213 17.73 3.75 -11.71
C GLY A 213 17.53 2.44 -10.96
N GLN A 214 18.52 1.56 -11.04
CA GLN A 214 18.50 0.27 -10.35
C GLN A 214 19.79 0.10 -9.52
N THR A 215 19.68 -0.49 -8.34
CA THR A 215 20.80 -0.65 -7.40
C THR A 215 20.64 -1.87 -6.50
N SER A 216 21.72 -2.60 -6.31
CA SER A 216 21.96 -3.52 -5.19
C SER A 216 22.82 -2.86 -4.11
N ASN A 217 23.37 -1.68 -4.38
CA ASN A 217 24.23 -0.95 -3.46
C ASN A 217 23.46 -0.29 -2.30
N SER A 218 23.70 -0.75 -1.07
CA SER A 218 23.05 -0.23 0.14
C SER A 218 23.33 1.25 0.43
N LEU A 219 24.54 1.75 0.12
CA LEU A 219 24.86 3.17 0.30
C LEU A 219 24.08 4.05 -0.69
N ARG A 220 23.93 3.60 -1.93
CA ARG A 220 23.10 4.31 -2.92
C ARG A 220 21.63 4.32 -2.52
N LEU A 221 21.13 3.20 -2.01
CA LEU A 221 19.77 3.14 -1.47
C LEU A 221 19.59 4.15 -0.31
N ALA A 222 20.49 4.11 0.69
CA ALA A 222 20.44 4.99 1.85
C ALA A 222 20.51 6.48 1.48
N THR A 223 21.36 6.84 0.51
CA THR A 223 21.46 8.22 0.03
C THR A 223 20.25 8.67 -0.78
N PHE A 224 19.69 7.79 -1.61
CA PHE A 224 18.48 8.10 -2.38
C PHE A 224 17.27 8.37 -1.47
N PHE A 225 17.14 7.61 -0.38
CA PHE A 225 16.04 7.77 0.60
C PHE A 225 16.35 8.72 1.75
N TRP A 226 17.47 9.45 1.71
CA TRP A 226 17.87 10.33 2.82
C TRP A 226 16.76 11.30 3.23
N LEU A 227 16.34 11.20 4.49
CA LEU A 227 15.23 11.96 5.12
C LEU A 227 13.86 11.83 4.44
N MET A 228 13.68 10.85 3.54
CA MET A 228 12.39 10.67 2.86
C MET A 228 11.27 10.31 3.85
N PRO A 229 11.44 9.36 4.79
CA PRO A 229 10.43 9.07 5.81
C PRO A 229 10.07 10.30 6.67
N HIS A 230 11.05 11.12 7.07
CA HIS A 230 10.80 12.37 7.82
C HIS A 230 9.93 13.35 7.03
N LYS A 231 10.20 13.48 5.73
CA LYS A 231 9.37 14.32 4.85
C LYS A 231 7.94 13.80 4.77
N VAL A 232 7.76 12.48 4.64
CA VAL A 232 6.42 11.86 4.66
C VAL A 232 5.71 12.18 5.97
N ALA A 233 6.36 12.02 7.12
CA ALA A 233 5.80 12.36 8.42
C ALA A 233 5.38 13.84 8.47
N ALA A 234 6.28 14.76 8.11
CA ALA A 234 6.00 16.19 8.10
C ALA A 234 4.77 16.54 7.24
N TRP A 235 4.63 15.93 6.05
CA TRP A 235 3.46 16.11 5.20
C TRP A 235 2.17 15.58 5.84
N ILE A 236 2.19 14.39 6.44
CA ILE A 236 1.01 13.83 7.11
C ILE A 236 0.50 14.77 8.21
N TYR A 237 1.39 15.22 9.11
CA TYR A 237 1.00 16.11 10.21
C TYR A 237 0.61 17.51 9.73
N TRP A 238 1.29 18.06 8.72
CA TRP A 238 0.97 19.37 8.16
C TRP A 238 -0.42 19.41 7.50
N GLU A 239 -0.76 18.38 6.73
CA GLU A 239 -2.07 18.29 6.07
C GLU A 239 -3.19 17.98 7.07
N ALA A 240 -2.90 17.17 8.11
CA ALA A 240 -3.83 16.95 9.21
C ALA A 240 -4.14 18.26 9.96
N LEU A 241 -3.12 19.07 10.25
CA LEU A 241 -3.28 20.39 10.88
C LEU A 241 -4.13 21.32 10.02
N LYS A 242 -3.89 21.36 8.70
CA LYS A 242 -4.71 22.18 7.78
C LYS A 242 -6.17 21.76 7.75
N LEU A 243 -6.47 20.45 7.80
CA LEU A 243 -7.85 19.96 7.88
C LEU A 243 -8.51 20.31 9.21
N TRP A 244 -7.77 20.22 10.30
CA TRP A 244 -8.23 20.65 11.61
C TRP A 244 -8.58 22.15 11.64
N LEU A 245 -7.70 23.01 11.09
CA LEU A 245 -7.96 24.45 10.95
C LEU A 245 -9.14 24.77 10.01
N LYS A 246 -9.48 23.86 9.09
CA LYS A 246 -10.69 23.93 8.27
C LYS A 246 -11.95 23.43 8.98
N ASN A 247 -11.88 23.14 10.27
CA ASN A 247 -12.99 22.62 11.09
C ASN A 247 -13.59 21.32 10.53
N VAL A 248 -12.78 20.48 9.87
CA VAL A 248 -13.24 19.15 9.47
C VAL A 248 -13.40 18.30 10.73
N LYS A 249 -14.56 17.65 10.88
CA LYS A 249 -14.90 16.86 12.06
C LYS A 249 -13.79 15.84 12.36
N PHE A 250 -13.23 15.94 13.56
CA PHE A 250 -12.30 14.97 14.11
C PHE A 250 -13.08 13.76 14.63
N LEU A 251 -12.58 12.57 14.33
CA LEU A 251 -13.13 11.28 14.70
C LEU A 251 -12.06 10.51 15.48
N ASP A 252 -12.41 10.12 16.71
CA ASP A 252 -11.53 9.28 17.52
C ASP A 252 -11.33 7.91 16.89
N HIS A 253 -10.22 7.27 17.24
CA HIS A 253 -9.93 5.94 16.73
C HIS A 253 -11.02 4.95 17.17
N PRO A 254 -11.55 4.12 16.25
CA PRO A 254 -12.66 3.24 16.54
C PRO A 254 -12.37 2.25 17.67
N ARG A 255 -11.10 1.87 17.90
CA ARG A 255 -10.69 0.99 19.01
C ARG A 255 -11.20 1.42 20.39
N TYR A 256 -11.41 2.72 20.60
CA TYR A 256 -11.85 3.25 21.91
C TYR A 256 -13.37 3.15 22.10
N LEU A 257 -14.13 3.08 21.01
CA LEU A 257 -15.59 3.01 21.03
C LEU A 257 -16.09 1.58 20.77
N ASN A 258 -15.39 0.86 19.90
CA ASN A 258 -15.74 -0.47 19.46
C ASN A 258 -14.49 -1.35 19.31
N PRO A 259 -14.22 -2.26 20.26
CA PRO A 259 -13.09 -3.18 20.16
C PRO A 259 -13.22 -4.17 18.98
N ARG A 260 -14.45 -4.37 18.43
CA ARG A 260 -14.72 -5.27 17.30
C ARG A 260 -14.65 -4.59 15.92
N TYR A 261 -14.15 -3.35 15.84
CA TYR A 261 -14.13 -2.61 14.57
C TYR A 261 -13.38 -3.33 13.43
N ARG A 262 -12.39 -4.18 13.76
CA ARG A 262 -11.65 -5.03 12.81
C ARG A 262 -12.54 -6.15 12.26
N ASP A 263 -13.32 -6.80 13.12
CA ASP A 263 -14.27 -7.84 12.73
C ASP A 263 -15.38 -7.26 11.84
N GLU A 264 -15.94 -6.10 12.20
CA GLU A 264 -16.92 -5.39 11.38
C GLU A 264 -16.38 -5.00 10.00
N ALA A 265 -15.08 -4.68 9.91
CA ALA A 265 -14.45 -4.44 8.61
C ALA A 265 -14.35 -5.72 7.76
N LEU A 266 -14.07 -6.88 8.37
CA LEU A 266 -14.10 -8.17 7.69
C LEU A 266 -15.50 -8.57 7.24
N GLU A 267 -16.50 -8.38 8.11
CA GLU A 267 -17.91 -8.67 7.83
C GLU A 267 -18.39 -7.82 6.63
N ARG A 268 -18.12 -6.51 6.64
CA ARG A 268 -18.43 -5.63 5.49
C ARG A 268 -17.68 -6.04 4.22
N ASP A 269 -16.41 -6.41 4.31
CA ASP A 269 -15.67 -6.88 3.13
C ASP A 269 -16.27 -8.16 2.55
N LEU A 270 -16.72 -9.08 3.41
CA LEU A 270 -17.42 -10.29 2.99
C LEU A 270 -18.77 -9.97 2.33
N GLU A 271 -19.56 -9.05 2.91
CA GLU A 271 -20.83 -8.59 2.34
C GLU A 271 -20.66 -7.95 0.97
N LEU A 272 -19.64 -7.08 0.81
CA LEU A 272 -19.31 -6.45 -0.47
C LEU A 272 -18.99 -7.49 -1.55
N ARG A 273 -18.15 -8.49 -1.23
CA ARG A 273 -17.78 -9.55 -2.17
C ARG A 273 -18.96 -10.45 -2.51
N THR A 274 -19.79 -10.77 -1.53
CA THR A 274 -21.00 -11.60 -1.72
C THR A 274 -22.00 -10.88 -2.62
N SER A 275 -22.21 -9.58 -2.40
CA SER A 275 -23.07 -8.74 -3.22
C SER A 275 -22.56 -8.65 -4.67
N CYS A 276 -21.25 -8.44 -4.87
CA CYS A 276 -20.66 -8.41 -6.21
C CYS A 276 -20.81 -9.76 -6.94
N CYS A 277 -20.61 -10.88 -6.23
CA CYS A 277 -20.79 -12.22 -6.79
C CYS A 277 -22.25 -12.45 -7.22
N HIS A 278 -23.22 -12.05 -6.39
CA HIS A 278 -24.64 -12.15 -6.74
C HIS A 278 -24.99 -11.31 -7.97
N LEU A 279 -24.50 -10.07 -8.07
CA LEU A 279 -24.71 -9.21 -9.24
C LEU A 279 -24.11 -9.83 -10.50
N GLN A 280 -22.87 -10.33 -10.45
CA GLN A 280 -22.24 -11.02 -11.58
C GLN A 280 -22.99 -12.29 -12.00
N ARG A 281 -23.55 -13.03 -11.03
CA ARG A 281 -24.37 -14.22 -11.30
C ARG A 281 -25.70 -13.84 -11.94
N GLN A 282 -26.34 -12.77 -11.48
CA GLN A 282 -27.58 -12.25 -12.06
C GLN A 282 -27.35 -11.78 -13.50
N GLU A 283 -26.31 -10.98 -13.76
CA GLU A 283 -25.94 -10.57 -15.12
C GLU A 283 -25.66 -11.76 -16.05
N ARG A 284 -25.00 -12.80 -15.54
CA ARG A 284 -24.72 -14.03 -16.29
C ARG A 284 -26.01 -14.79 -16.60
N ASN A 285 -26.92 -14.91 -15.63
CA ASN A 285 -28.22 -15.55 -15.81
C ASN A 285 -29.09 -14.77 -16.79
N ASP A 286 -29.13 -13.45 -16.70
CA ASP A 286 -29.87 -12.58 -17.61
C ASP A 286 -29.33 -12.67 -19.05
N ARG A 287 -28.00 -12.75 -19.22
CA ARG A 287 -27.38 -13.03 -20.52
C ARG A 287 -27.74 -14.42 -21.04
N ARG A 288 -27.78 -15.44 -20.19
CA ARG A 288 -28.19 -16.80 -20.58
C ARG A 288 -29.66 -16.85 -20.99
N SER A 289 -30.57 -16.23 -20.26
CA SER A 289 -31.99 -16.15 -20.63
C SER A 289 -32.19 -15.45 -21.97
N ARG A 290 -31.47 -14.34 -22.22
CA ARG A 290 -31.48 -13.64 -23.54
C ARG A 290 -30.88 -14.47 -24.68
N THR A 291 -30.03 -15.45 -24.37
CA THR A 291 -29.41 -16.33 -25.38
C THR A 291 -30.26 -17.59 -25.60
N ALA A 292 -30.92 -18.12 -24.56
CA ALA A 292 -31.82 -19.27 -24.63
C ALA A 292 -33.09 -18.95 -25.44
N GLU A 293 -33.60 -17.71 -25.40
CA GLU A 293 -34.68 -17.27 -26.31
C GLU A 293 -34.28 -17.31 -27.79
N LYS A 294 -32.97 -17.39 -28.12
CA LYS A 294 -32.48 -17.47 -29.51
C LYS A 294 -32.11 -18.88 -29.97
N THR A 295 -31.99 -19.85 -29.06
CA THR A 295 -31.50 -21.21 -29.41
C THR A 295 -32.27 -22.25 -28.63
N ALA A 296 -33.48 -22.57 -29.08
CA ALA A 296 -34.25 -23.70 -28.59
C ALA A 296 -33.73 -24.98 -29.27
N GLU A 297 -32.73 -25.63 -28.67
CA GLU A 297 -32.47 -27.09 -28.68
C GLU A 297 -31.11 -27.38 -28.03
N ILE A 298 -31.08 -28.45 -27.23
CA ILE A 298 -29.97 -29.06 -26.48
C ILE A 298 -29.95 -28.76 -24.98
N THR A 299 -30.18 -29.85 -24.26
CA THR A 299 -30.45 -30.08 -22.84
C THR A 299 -29.27 -29.88 -21.88
N ASP A 300 -29.68 -29.66 -20.64
CA ASP A 300 -28.93 -29.45 -19.40
C ASP A 300 -27.80 -30.45 -19.12
N HIS A 301 -26.64 -29.90 -18.75
CA HIS A 301 -25.78 -30.48 -17.72
C HIS A 301 -25.45 -29.39 -16.69
N VAL A 302 -26.04 -29.52 -15.51
CA VAL A 302 -25.83 -28.65 -14.35
C VAL A 302 -24.60 -29.14 -13.61
N ASP A 303 -23.44 -28.53 -13.88
CA ASP A 303 -22.30 -28.58 -12.96
C ASP A 303 -22.55 -27.58 -11.82
N GLY A 304 -23.13 -28.09 -10.73
CA GLY A 304 -23.32 -27.38 -9.46
C GLY A 304 -22.02 -27.13 -8.69
N LYS A 305 -20.98 -26.61 -9.34
CA LYS A 305 -19.67 -26.32 -8.72
C LYS A 305 -19.44 -24.80 -8.55
N GLY A 306 -20.47 -24.09 -8.09
CA GLY A 306 -20.46 -22.62 -7.98
C GLY A 306 -20.37 -22.05 -6.57
N ASP A 307 -20.49 -22.85 -5.51
CA ASP A 307 -20.72 -22.33 -4.15
C ASP A 307 -19.46 -22.25 -3.26
N ALA A 308 -18.29 -22.69 -3.76
CA ALA A 308 -17.10 -22.86 -2.92
C ALA A 308 -16.09 -21.70 -2.95
N ASP A 309 -16.26 -20.66 -3.77
CA ASP A 309 -15.13 -19.78 -4.12
C ASP A 309 -15.32 -18.28 -3.85
N ILE A 310 -16.22 -17.88 -2.95
CA ILE A 310 -16.00 -16.60 -2.25
C ILE A 310 -14.91 -16.84 -1.20
N ALA A 311 -13.70 -17.14 -1.66
CA ALA A 311 -12.54 -17.31 -0.79
C ALA A 311 -12.43 -16.06 0.10
N LYS A 312 -12.34 -16.26 1.42
CA LYS A 312 -12.14 -15.17 2.37
C LYS A 312 -10.84 -14.45 1.99
N ARG A 313 -10.93 -13.15 1.68
CA ARG A 313 -9.75 -12.32 1.43
C ARG A 313 -8.83 -12.44 2.63
N TRP A 314 -7.57 -12.76 2.40
CA TRP A 314 -6.59 -12.76 3.47
C TRP A 314 -6.41 -11.33 3.97
N CYS A 315 -6.68 -11.10 5.24
CA CYS A 315 -6.58 -9.80 5.88
C CYS A 315 -6.15 -9.99 7.34
N VAL A 316 -5.04 -9.37 7.73
CA VAL A 316 -4.45 -9.53 9.07
C VAL A 316 -4.02 -8.18 9.62
N TRP A 317 -4.29 -7.95 10.90
CA TRP A 317 -3.82 -6.78 11.64
C TRP A 317 -2.61 -7.15 12.49
N ARG A 318 -1.67 -6.22 12.59
CA ARG A 318 -0.50 -6.28 13.46
C ARG A 318 -0.29 -4.92 14.10
N ASP A 319 0.39 -4.89 15.23
CA ASP A 319 0.88 -3.63 15.78
C ASP A 319 2.06 -3.16 14.93
N ALA A 320 2.17 -1.85 14.74
CA ALA A 320 3.29 -1.19 14.09
C ALA A 320 4.20 -0.55 15.15
N GLY A 321 5.41 -0.17 14.74
CA GLY A 321 6.24 0.71 15.55
C GLY A 321 5.54 2.05 15.78
N TRP A 322 5.79 2.68 16.93
CA TRP A 322 5.30 4.03 17.14
C TRP A 322 6.00 4.97 16.15
N PRO A 323 5.32 6.01 15.63
CA PRO A 323 5.86 6.85 14.57
C PRO A 323 7.11 7.64 14.94
N TRP A 324 7.62 7.53 16.17
CA TRP A 324 8.75 8.28 16.73
C TRP A 324 9.53 7.44 17.77
N SER A 325 9.39 6.10 17.75
CA SER A 325 10.11 5.20 18.65
C SER A 325 11.53 4.90 18.21
#